data_AF-A0A6L5WMZ5-F1
#
_entry.id   AF-A0A6L5WMZ5-F1
#
_cell.length_a   1.000
_cell.length_b   1.000
_cell.length_c   1.000
_cell.angle_alpha   90.00
_cell.angle_beta   90.00
_cell.angle_gamma   90.00
#
_symmetry.space_group_name_H-M   'P 1'
#
loop_
_entity.id
_entity.type
_entity.pdbx_description
1 polymer ?
#
loop_
_entity_poly.entity_id
_entity_poly.type
_entity_poly.pdbx_seq_one_letter_code
_entity_poly.pdbx_strand_id
1 'polypeptide(L)'
;MFFANRDYTINTLNGDDSIITKNGNDTIYAGSGNDSVDSGSGDDIIFGESGNDNIYGGDGNDTLMGGSGDDFLQGGEGNDTYIFNSKFDNDTVLNFKPNKDETDTIKFIDLKAKDLNFHRVFDGKDFSNDLLITTKNGSVKVQNFFDESSINENYKIDKIHTKDKILTPNEIKEILTKKSIYNDQIQAFNNQIQINGGFGDDILKASKSGTTLNGEMGNDIIIG
;
A
#
# COMPACT_ATOMS: atom_id res chain seq x y z
N MET A 1 -38.29 -0.08 5.61
CA MET A 1 -37.73 0.07 6.97
C MET A 1 -36.48 0.91 6.81
N PHE A 2 -36.51 2.19 7.18
CA PHE A 2 -35.34 3.06 7.07
C PHE A 2 -34.37 2.66 8.18
N PHE A 3 -33.24 2.03 7.83
CA PHE A 3 -32.11 2.02 8.74
C PHE A 3 -31.66 3.48 8.83
N ALA A 4 -31.76 4.07 10.02
CA ALA A 4 -31.25 5.41 10.24
C ALA A 4 -29.72 5.35 10.11
N ASN A 5 -29.13 6.23 9.31
CA ASN A 5 -27.69 6.52 9.30
C ASN A 5 -27.34 7.02 10.71
N ARG A 6 -26.88 6.13 11.57
CA ARG A 6 -26.54 6.45 12.95
C ARG A 6 -25.07 6.20 13.10
N ASP A 7 -24.39 7.24 13.54
CA ASP A 7 -23.00 7.18 13.89
C ASP A 7 -22.84 6.42 15.22
N TYR A 8 -21.94 5.45 15.24
CA TYR A 8 -21.59 4.63 16.39
C TYR A 8 -20.16 4.94 16.85
N THR A 9 -19.95 4.80 18.15
CA THR A 9 -18.61 4.63 18.71
C THR A 9 -18.54 3.24 19.32
N ILE A 10 -17.67 2.40 18.78
CA ILE A 10 -17.51 0.99 19.17
C ILE A 10 -16.17 0.81 19.88
N ASN A 11 -16.17 0.10 21.00
CA ASN A 11 -14.97 -0.31 21.71
C ASN A 11 -15.18 -1.73 22.24
N THR A 12 -14.46 -2.69 21.66
CA THR A 12 -14.57 -4.14 21.94
C THR A 12 -13.55 -4.65 22.96
N LEU A 13 -12.50 -3.87 23.24
CA LEU A 13 -11.46 -4.12 24.25
C LEU A 13 -10.55 -5.32 23.96
N ASN A 14 -10.96 -6.53 24.31
CA ASN A 14 -10.12 -7.72 24.12
C ASN A 14 -10.96 -8.88 23.60
N GLY A 15 -10.36 -9.70 22.75
CA GLY A 15 -10.99 -10.84 22.09
C GLY A 15 -10.83 -10.73 20.59
N ASP A 16 -11.06 -11.83 19.89
CA ASP A 16 -11.20 -11.80 18.43
C ASP A 16 -12.67 -11.42 18.14
N ASP A 17 -12.91 -10.20 17.67
CA ASP A 17 -14.23 -9.62 17.49
C ASP A 17 -14.66 -9.53 16.02
N SER A 18 -15.98 -9.48 15.80
CA SER A 18 -16.58 -9.26 14.48
C SER A 18 -17.53 -8.07 14.55
N ILE A 19 -17.15 -6.99 13.86
CA ILE A 19 -17.79 -5.68 13.95
C ILE A 19 -18.39 -5.34 12.59
N ILE A 20 -19.68 -5.02 12.57
CA ILE A 20 -20.40 -4.57 11.38
C ILE A 20 -21.29 -3.39 11.74
N THR A 21 -21.06 -2.21 11.16
CA THR A 21 -21.80 -0.98 11.52
C THR A 21 -22.76 -0.48 10.42
N LYS A 22 -22.50 -0.88 9.17
CA LYS A 22 -23.34 -0.71 7.98
C LYS A 22 -23.41 0.71 7.44
N ASN A 23 -24.04 1.64 8.15
CA ASN A 23 -24.30 2.99 7.65
C ASN A 23 -24.08 3.99 8.78
N GLY A 24 -23.43 5.11 8.48
CA GLY A 24 -23.12 6.17 9.43
C GLY A 24 -21.64 6.46 9.41
N ASN A 25 -21.23 7.58 10.01
CA ASN A 25 -19.83 7.91 10.16
C ASN A 25 -19.36 7.36 11.51
N ASP A 26 -18.79 6.16 11.50
CA ASP A 26 -18.50 5.40 12.69
C ASP A 26 -17.07 5.61 13.19
N THR A 27 -16.88 5.43 14.49
CA THR A 27 -15.55 5.35 15.10
C THR A 27 -15.41 4.01 15.80
N ILE A 28 -14.46 3.20 15.35
CA ILE A 28 -14.30 1.80 15.78
C ILE A 28 -12.92 1.63 16.41
N TYR A 29 -12.90 1.11 17.63
CA TYR A 29 -11.71 0.62 18.33
C TYR A 29 -11.88 -0.90 18.53
N ALA A 30 -11.20 -1.69 17.72
CA ALA A 30 -11.36 -3.16 17.68
C ALA A 30 -10.65 -3.85 18.87
N GLY A 31 -9.57 -3.26 19.37
CA GLY A 31 -8.98 -3.69 20.64
C GLY A 31 -7.85 -4.68 20.45
N SER A 32 -7.72 -5.61 21.38
CA SER A 32 -6.71 -6.66 21.27
C SER A 32 -7.32 -7.99 20.82
N GLY A 33 -6.74 -8.61 19.80
CA GLY A 33 -7.22 -9.86 19.22
C GLY A 33 -7.12 -9.76 17.70
N ASN A 34 -7.48 -10.83 17.00
CA ASN A 34 -7.56 -10.78 15.55
C ASN A 34 -8.98 -10.41 15.15
N ASP A 35 -9.19 -9.14 14.81
CA ASP A 35 -10.51 -8.60 14.59
C ASP A 35 -10.92 -8.61 13.12
N SER A 36 -12.23 -8.61 12.89
CA SER A 36 -12.83 -8.41 11.58
C SER A 36 -13.80 -7.24 11.62
N VAL A 37 -13.51 -6.19 10.86
CA VAL A 37 -14.28 -4.95 10.84
C VAL A 37 -14.80 -4.67 9.42
N ASP A 38 -16.10 -4.44 9.30
CA ASP A 38 -16.79 -3.95 8.10
C ASP A 38 -17.67 -2.75 8.49
N SER A 39 -17.19 -1.53 8.26
CA SER A 39 -17.91 -0.32 8.69
C SER A 39 -19.01 0.10 7.71
N GLY A 40 -18.89 -0.27 6.45
CA GLY A 40 -19.98 -0.21 5.48
C GLY A 40 -20.00 1.12 4.75
N SER A 41 -20.94 2.01 5.03
CA SER A 41 -21.08 3.28 4.30
C SER A 41 -21.03 4.46 5.25
N GLY A 42 -20.31 5.51 4.86
CA GLY A 42 -20.05 6.69 5.67
C GLY A 42 -18.56 6.96 5.73
N ASP A 43 -18.18 8.12 6.28
CA ASP A 43 -16.76 8.42 6.48
C ASP A 43 -16.33 7.86 7.85
N ASP A 44 -15.68 6.70 7.84
CA ASP A 44 -15.37 5.93 9.04
C ASP A 44 -13.95 6.15 9.57
N ILE A 45 -13.77 5.97 10.88
CA ILE A 45 -12.45 5.96 11.54
C ILE A 45 -12.28 4.63 12.25
N ILE A 46 -11.33 3.82 11.81
CA ILE A 46 -11.11 2.46 12.29
C ILE A 46 -9.70 2.31 12.84
N PHE A 47 -9.63 1.85 14.09
CA PHE A 47 -8.41 1.42 14.77
C PHE A 47 -8.51 -0.08 15.07
N GLY A 48 -7.69 -0.91 14.42
CA GLY A 48 -7.55 -2.33 14.76
C GLY A 48 -6.90 -2.52 16.14
N GLU A 49 -5.92 -1.68 16.44
CA GLU A 49 -5.11 -1.69 17.66
C GLU A 49 -4.08 -2.84 17.70
N SER A 50 -4.39 -4.03 18.23
CA SER A 50 -3.38 -5.09 18.33
C SER A 50 -3.88 -6.47 17.95
N GLY A 51 -3.13 -7.14 17.09
CA GLY A 51 -3.45 -8.46 16.56
C GLY A 51 -3.47 -8.39 15.04
N ASN A 52 -3.83 -9.48 14.38
CA ASN A 52 -3.84 -9.53 12.92
C ASN A 52 -5.25 -9.24 12.42
N ASP A 53 -5.51 -7.99 12.07
CA ASP A 53 -6.87 -7.51 11.81
C ASP A 53 -7.23 -7.56 10.33
N ASN A 54 -8.52 -7.74 10.04
CA ASN A 54 -9.09 -7.61 8.70
C ASN A 54 -10.07 -6.43 8.70
N ILE A 55 -9.67 -5.33 8.10
CA ILE A 55 -10.39 -4.06 8.17
C ILE A 55 -10.87 -3.65 6.78
N TYR A 56 -12.19 -3.47 6.66
CA TYR A 56 -12.89 -2.99 5.48
C TYR A 56 -13.65 -1.70 5.84
N GLY A 57 -13.30 -0.58 5.18
CA GLY A 57 -13.98 0.72 5.34
C GLY A 57 -15.34 0.77 4.61
N GLY A 58 -15.32 0.37 3.34
CA GLY A 58 -16.49 0.33 2.47
C GLY A 58 -16.67 1.62 1.66
N ASP A 59 -17.88 2.16 1.62
CA ASP A 59 -18.22 3.35 0.83
C ASP A 59 -18.04 4.63 1.68
N GLY A 60 -17.11 5.51 1.32
CA GLY A 60 -16.88 6.76 2.02
C GLY A 60 -15.41 7.13 2.08
N ASN A 61 -15.07 8.22 2.77
CA ASN A 61 -13.67 8.62 2.92
C ASN A 61 -13.15 8.11 4.26
N ASP A 62 -12.56 6.92 4.25
CA ASP A 62 -12.25 6.21 5.48
C ASP A 62 -10.84 6.48 5.98
N THR A 63 -10.65 6.40 7.30
CA THR A 63 -9.33 6.44 7.94
C THR A 63 -9.08 5.14 8.68
N LEU A 64 -8.14 4.35 8.16
CA LEU A 64 -7.82 3.01 8.65
C LEU A 64 -6.43 3.00 9.30
N MET A 65 -6.34 2.48 10.51
CA MET A 65 -5.08 2.13 11.18
C MET A 65 -5.22 0.71 11.72
N GLY A 66 -4.48 -0.24 11.15
CA GLY A 66 -4.42 -1.62 11.64
C GLY A 66 -3.84 -1.65 13.04
N GLY A 67 -2.54 -1.45 13.17
CA GLY A 67 -1.91 -1.19 14.47
C GLY A 67 -0.63 -1.98 14.61
N SER A 68 -0.56 -2.85 15.61
CA SER A 68 0.49 -3.87 15.72
C SER A 68 -0.07 -5.23 15.34
N GLY A 69 0.74 -6.09 14.75
CA GLY A 69 0.29 -7.30 14.07
C GLY A 69 0.31 -7.14 12.56
N ASP A 70 0.11 -8.25 11.86
CA ASP A 70 0.13 -8.30 10.39
C ASP A 70 -1.32 -8.08 9.88
N ASP A 71 -1.63 -6.85 9.46
CA ASP A 71 -3.00 -6.43 9.16
C ASP A 71 -3.34 -6.48 7.66
N PHE A 72 -4.61 -6.69 7.36
CA PHE A 72 -5.20 -6.47 6.04
C PHE A 72 -6.13 -5.26 6.07
N LEU A 73 -5.84 -4.25 5.25
CA LEU A 73 -6.59 -3.01 5.16
C LEU A 73 -7.13 -2.79 3.76
N GLN A 74 -8.43 -2.55 3.66
CA GLN A 74 -9.12 -2.15 2.44
C GLN A 74 -10.04 -0.97 2.76
N GLY A 75 -9.75 0.20 2.19
CA GLY A 75 -10.57 1.40 2.31
C GLY A 75 -11.91 1.18 1.63
N GLY A 76 -11.99 1.30 0.31
CA GLY A 76 -13.15 0.86 -0.46
C GLY A 76 -13.47 1.85 -1.57
N GLU A 77 -14.68 2.37 -1.65
CA GLU A 77 -14.99 3.47 -2.56
C GLU A 77 -14.81 4.81 -1.84
N GLY A 78 -13.99 5.72 -2.35
CA GLY A 78 -13.85 7.07 -1.79
C GLY A 78 -12.41 7.53 -1.69
N ASN A 79 -12.12 8.51 -0.84
CA ASN A 79 -10.75 8.99 -0.60
C ASN A 79 -10.24 8.46 0.73
N ASP A 80 -9.54 7.34 0.70
CA ASP A 80 -9.15 6.64 1.91
C ASP A 80 -7.77 7.03 2.41
N THR A 81 -7.57 6.94 3.72
CA THR A 81 -6.29 7.16 4.37
C THR A 81 -5.89 5.96 5.23
N TYR A 82 -4.86 5.25 4.79
CA TYR A 82 -4.21 4.17 5.54
C TYR A 82 -3.06 4.74 6.37
N ILE A 83 -3.16 4.69 7.69
CA ILE A 83 -2.20 5.31 8.60
C ILE A 83 -1.25 4.28 9.21
N PHE A 84 0.05 4.52 9.07
CA PHE A 84 1.10 3.72 9.68
C PHE A 84 1.97 4.60 10.59
N ASN A 85 2.27 4.12 11.79
CA ASN A 85 3.31 4.71 12.65
C ASN A 85 4.65 4.01 12.37
N SER A 86 5.63 4.02 13.29
CA SER A 86 6.91 3.34 13.08
C SER A 86 6.97 1.94 13.69
N LYS A 87 5.89 1.46 14.30
CA LYS A 87 5.77 0.20 15.04
C LYS A 87 4.80 -0.79 14.40
N PHE A 88 4.33 -0.53 13.18
CA PHE A 88 3.57 -1.52 12.41
C PHE A 88 4.48 -2.69 12.03
N ASP A 89 3.88 -3.87 11.89
CA ASP A 89 4.57 -5.09 11.48
C ASP A 89 4.47 -5.26 9.96
N ASN A 90 3.82 -6.31 9.45
CA ASN A 90 3.74 -6.56 8.00
C ASN A 90 2.31 -6.49 7.49
N ASP A 91 1.96 -5.34 6.95
CA ASP A 91 0.59 -5.04 6.55
C ASP A 91 0.40 -5.19 5.05
N THR A 92 -0.83 -5.53 4.67
CA THR A 92 -1.29 -5.55 3.29
C THR A 92 -2.37 -4.49 3.10
N VAL A 93 -2.17 -3.63 2.11
CA VAL A 93 -3.17 -2.66 1.67
C VAL A 93 -3.71 -3.10 0.31
N LEU A 94 -5.04 -3.24 0.24
CA LEU A 94 -5.76 -3.39 -1.01
C LEU A 94 -6.55 -2.11 -1.27
N ASN A 95 -6.02 -1.26 -2.14
CA ASN A 95 -6.73 -0.05 -2.55
C ASN A 95 -7.87 -0.40 -3.50
N PHE A 96 -8.98 0.32 -3.45
CA PHE A 96 -9.99 0.25 -4.50
C PHE A 96 -10.40 1.68 -4.85
N LYS A 97 -10.59 1.95 -6.14
CA LYS A 97 -10.80 3.30 -6.65
C LYS A 97 -11.63 3.24 -7.92
N PRO A 98 -12.95 3.01 -7.83
CA PRO A 98 -13.82 2.92 -9.00
C PRO A 98 -13.89 4.25 -9.78
N ASN A 99 -13.66 5.40 -9.13
CA ASN A 99 -13.73 6.71 -9.77
C ASN A 99 -12.35 7.36 -9.90
N LYS A 100 -12.06 7.95 -11.06
CA LYS A 100 -10.72 8.51 -11.35
C LYS A 100 -10.31 9.69 -10.46
N ASP A 101 -11.28 10.38 -9.88
CA ASP A 101 -11.09 11.60 -9.08
C ASP A 101 -10.89 11.31 -7.59
N GLU A 102 -11.15 10.08 -7.14
CA GLU A 102 -10.82 9.61 -5.79
C GLU A 102 -9.31 9.66 -5.57
N THR A 103 -8.87 9.83 -4.33
CA THR A 103 -7.46 10.00 -3.99
C THR A 103 -7.13 9.28 -2.70
N ASP A 104 -6.46 8.14 -2.84
CA ASP A 104 -6.10 7.32 -1.70
C ASP A 104 -4.68 7.61 -1.22
N THR A 105 -4.51 7.60 0.10
CA THR A 105 -3.27 8.01 0.75
C THR A 105 -2.79 6.96 1.73
N ILE A 106 -1.55 6.50 1.55
CA ILE A 106 -0.80 5.88 2.64
C ILE A 106 -0.09 6.99 3.41
N LYS A 107 -0.26 7.04 4.73
CA LYS A 107 0.29 8.09 5.60
C LYS A 107 1.16 7.50 6.70
N PHE A 108 2.47 7.67 6.55
CA PHE A 108 3.44 7.42 7.61
C PHE A 108 3.57 8.66 8.51
N ILE A 109 3.09 8.55 9.76
CA ILE A 109 2.95 9.72 10.65
C ILE A 109 4.24 10.15 11.33
N ASP A 110 5.20 9.25 11.49
CA ASP A 110 6.45 9.47 12.22
C ASP A 110 7.73 9.12 11.43
N LEU A 111 7.59 8.51 10.25
CA LEU A 111 8.70 8.19 9.35
C LEU A 111 8.90 9.28 8.29
N LYS A 112 10.17 9.53 7.96
CA LYS A 112 10.56 10.37 6.82
C LYS A 112 10.73 9.51 5.59
N ALA A 113 10.67 10.11 4.41
CA ALA A 113 10.81 9.34 3.19
C ALA A 113 12.17 8.64 3.00
N LYS A 114 13.22 9.12 3.67
CA LYS A 114 14.53 8.44 3.68
C LYS A 114 14.56 7.18 4.55
N ASP A 115 13.55 6.98 5.39
CA ASP A 115 13.40 5.82 6.26
C ASP A 115 12.60 4.70 5.57
N LEU A 116 12.12 4.94 4.34
CA LEU A 116 11.35 4.02 3.51
C LEU A 116 12.23 3.52 2.35
N ASN A 117 12.19 2.22 2.09
CA ASN A 117 12.68 1.62 0.86
C ASN A 117 11.50 1.07 0.06
N PHE A 118 11.58 1.18 -1.26
CA PHE A 118 10.52 0.76 -2.17
C PHE A 118 11.05 -0.36 -3.05
N HIS A 119 10.28 -1.43 -3.17
CA HIS A 119 10.61 -2.59 -3.99
C HIS A 119 9.38 -3.00 -4.78
N ARG A 120 9.58 -3.45 -6.02
CA ARG A 120 8.58 -4.26 -6.72
C ARG A 120 8.89 -5.72 -6.43
N VAL A 121 7.93 -6.49 -5.92
CA VAL A 121 8.21 -7.86 -5.46
C VAL A 121 8.47 -8.77 -6.67
N PHE A 122 9.65 -9.39 -6.73
CA PHE A 122 10.00 -10.42 -7.71
C PHE A 122 9.84 -11.81 -7.09
N ASP A 123 9.08 -12.70 -7.74
CA ASP A 123 8.78 -14.04 -7.23
C ASP A 123 9.80 -15.12 -7.66
N GLY A 124 10.90 -14.72 -8.31
CA GLY A 124 11.90 -15.62 -8.89
C GLY A 124 11.66 -15.96 -10.36
N LYS A 125 10.52 -15.58 -10.93
CA LYS A 125 10.15 -15.80 -12.34
C LYS A 125 9.67 -14.52 -13.01
N ASP A 126 8.85 -13.74 -12.32
CA ASP A 126 8.34 -12.45 -12.77
C ASP A 126 8.24 -11.45 -11.61
N PHE A 127 8.14 -10.17 -11.97
CA PHE A 127 7.75 -9.14 -11.04
C PHE A 127 6.24 -9.21 -10.84
N SER A 128 5.81 -9.31 -9.58
CA SER A 128 4.42 -9.12 -9.19
C SER A 128 3.94 -7.71 -9.54
N ASN A 129 2.62 -7.49 -9.43
CA ASN A 129 2.07 -6.15 -9.52
C ASN A 129 2.08 -5.41 -8.18
N ASP A 130 2.72 -5.96 -7.14
CA ASP A 130 2.69 -5.42 -5.80
C ASP A 130 3.88 -4.48 -5.55
N LEU A 131 3.60 -3.37 -4.86
CA LEU A 131 4.62 -2.50 -4.27
C LEU A 131 4.86 -2.95 -2.83
N LEU A 132 6.12 -3.19 -2.48
CA LEU A 132 6.54 -3.42 -1.11
C LEU A 132 7.31 -2.21 -0.60
N ILE A 133 6.78 -1.58 0.45
CA ILE A 133 7.41 -0.49 1.18
C ILE A 133 8.02 -1.10 2.44
N THR A 134 9.34 -1.07 2.58
CA THR A 134 10.02 -1.64 3.75
C THR A 134 10.65 -0.56 4.61
N THR A 135 10.66 -0.82 5.90
CA THR A 135 11.35 -0.01 6.91
C THR A 135 12.25 -0.92 7.75
N LYS A 136 12.93 -0.36 8.74
CA LYS A 136 13.68 -1.15 9.73
C LYS A 136 12.79 -2.02 10.63
N ASN A 137 11.49 -1.71 10.73
CA ASN A 137 10.60 -2.28 11.74
C ASN A 137 9.45 -3.12 11.15
N GLY A 138 9.16 -2.96 9.85
CA GLY A 138 7.98 -3.55 9.23
C GLY A 138 7.89 -3.26 7.75
N SER A 139 6.86 -3.79 7.11
CA SER A 139 6.59 -3.61 5.68
C SER A 139 5.12 -3.36 5.37
N VAL A 140 4.85 -2.57 4.33
CA VAL A 140 3.51 -2.40 3.76
C VAL A 140 3.54 -2.90 2.34
N LYS A 141 2.76 -3.93 2.05
CA LYS A 141 2.54 -4.44 0.70
C LYS A 141 1.27 -3.83 0.12
N VAL A 142 1.41 -3.01 -0.90
CA VAL A 142 0.29 -2.44 -1.66
C VAL A 142 0.02 -3.34 -2.85
N GLN A 143 -1.12 -4.02 -2.83
CA GLN A 143 -1.47 -4.98 -3.87
C GLN A 143 -1.81 -4.29 -5.19
N ASN A 144 -1.37 -4.89 -6.30
CA ASN A 144 -1.69 -4.46 -7.67
C ASN A 144 -1.27 -3.02 -8.03
N PHE A 145 -0.42 -2.37 -7.25
CA PHE A 145 0.07 -1.01 -7.50
C PHE A 145 0.64 -0.79 -8.92
N PHE A 146 1.27 -1.81 -9.51
CA PHE A 146 1.85 -1.75 -10.86
C PHE A 146 0.95 -2.33 -11.96
N ASP A 147 -0.27 -2.74 -11.66
CA ASP A 147 -1.22 -3.15 -12.70
C ASP A 147 -1.70 -1.91 -13.47
N GLU A 148 -1.36 -1.85 -14.75
CA GLU A 148 -1.72 -0.74 -15.65
C GLU A 148 -2.89 -1.09 -16.58
N SER A 149 -3.63 -2.18 -16.31
CA SER A 149 -4.86 -2.48 -17.04
C SER A 149 -5.99 -1.51 -16.63
N SER A 150 -6.85 -1.13 -17.57
CA SER A 150 -7.86 -0.07 -17.37
C SER A 150 -8.90 -0.36 -16.28
N ILE A 151 -9.05 -1.61 -15.86
CA ILE A 151 -9.95 -2.03 -14.77
C ILE A 151 -9.19 -2.02 -13.43
N ASN A 152 -7.88 -2.22 -13.46
CA ASN A 152 -7.05 -2.39 -12.26
C ASN A 152 -6.18 -1.17 -11.95
N GLU A 153 -6.24 -0.09 -12.74
CA GLU A 153 -5.73 1.22 -12.28
C GLU A 153 -6.41 1.68 -10.99
N ASN A 154 -7.57 1.10 -10.67
CA ASN A 154 -8.34 1.29 -9.45
C ASN A 154 -7.59 0.84 -8.17
N TYR A 155 -6.52 0.05 -8.28
CA TYR A 155 -5.77 -0.44 -7.10
C TYR A 155 -4.53 0.40 -6.78
N LYS A 156 -4.32 1.52 -7.48
CA LYS A 156 -3.16 2.40 -7.27
C LYS A 156 -3.44 3.37 -6.12
N ILE A 157 -2.56 3.38 -5.12
CA ILE A 157 -2.48 4.49 -4.17
C ILE A 157 -2.00 5.76 -4.89
N ASP A 158 -2.69 6.88 -4.69
CA ASP A 158 -2.37 8.16 -5.32
C ASP A 158 -1.23 8.89 -4.61
N LYS A 159 -1.08 8.73 -3.30
CA LYS A 159 -0.07 9.46 -2.53
C LYS A 159 0.49 8.63 -1.38
N ILE A 160 1.79 8.78 -1.15
CA ILE A 160 2.44 8.35 0.09
C ILE A 160 2.89 9.58 0.85
N HIS A 161 2.19 9.88 1.94
CA HIS A 161 2.50 10.97 2.85
C HIS A 161 3.50 10.47 3.89
N THR A 162 4.62 11.17 4.02
CA THR A 162 5.60 10.97 5.07
C THR A 162 5.70 12.22 5.92
N LYS A 163 6.44 12.16 7.02
CA LYS A 163 6.62 13.29 7.93
C LYS A 163 7.22 14.53 7.26
N ASP A 164 8.03 14.36 6.22
CA ASP A 164 8.77 15.45 5.58
C ASP A 164 8.41 15.71 4.11
N LYS A 165 7.69 14.81 3.45
CA LYS A 165 7.26 14.99 2.05
C LYS A 165 6.07 14.12 1.65
N ILE A 166 5.44 14.50 0.55
CA ILE A 166 4.45 13.70 -0.17
C ILE A 166 5.16 13.09 -1.39
N LEU A 167 5.00 11.79 -1.59
CA LEU A 167 5.49 11.04 -2.75
C LEU A 167 4.31 10.68 -3.65
N THR A 168 4.44 10.99 -4.93
CA THR A 168 3.52 10.59 -6.00
C THR A 168 3.90 9.24 -6.60
N PRO A 169 3.00 8.56 -7.35
CA PRO A 169 3.30 7.28 -7.96
C PRO A 169 4.45 7.37 -8.97
N ASN A 170 4.58 8.51 -9.65
CA ASN A 170 5.69 8.75 -10.57
C ASN A 170 7.02 8.88 -9.83
N GLU A 171 7.07 9.59 -8.69
CA GLU A 171 8.29 9.67 -7.88
C GLU A 171 8.67 8.30 -7.30
N ILE A 172 7.70 7.45 -6.94
CA ILE A 172 7.96 6.07 -6.51
C ILE A 172 8.55 5.25 -7.67
N LYS A 173 7.98 5.35 -8.88
CA LYS A 173 8.52 4.71 -10.09
C LYS A 173 9.93 5.19 -10.43
N GLU A 174 10.22 6.48 -10.23
CA GLU A 174 11.57 7.03 -10.39
C GLU A 174 12.54 6.46 -9.36
N ILE A 175 12.13 6.31 -8.10
CA ILE A 175 12.95 5.69 -7.06
C ILE A 175 13.27 4.23 -7.42
N LEU A 176 12.30 3.46 -7.90
CA LEU A 176 12.45 2.04 -8.25
C LEU A 176 13.35 1.76 -9.45
N THR A 177 13.65 2.78 -10.26
CA THR A 177 14.45 2.64 -11.48
C THR A 177 15.74 3.44 -11.44
N LYS A 178 16.04 4.01 -10.27
CA LYS A 178 17.24 4.78 -10.04
C LYS A 178 18.41 3.85 -9.78
N LYS A 179 19.52 4.13 -10.45
CA LYS A 179 20.82 3.51 -10.18
C LYS A 179 21.12 3.52 -8.69
N SER A 180 21.54 2.39 -8.15
CA SER A 180 22.01 2.31 -6.78
C SER A 180 23.39 1.65 -6.70
N ILE A 181 23.86 1.44 -5.47
CA ILE A 181 25.09 0.71 -5.17
C ILE A 181 24.80 -0.69 -4.58
N TYR A 182 23.52 -1.07 -4.58
CA TYR A 182 22.98 -2.29 -4.00
C TYR A 182 22.48 -3.20 -5.10
N ASN A 183 22.29 -4.48 -4.77
CA ASN A 183 21.67 -5.44 -5.67
C ASN A 183 20.18 -5.11 -5.81
N ASP A 184 19.80 -4.56 -6.95
CA ASP A 184 18.47 -4.07 -7.23
C ASP A 184 17.66 -5.03 -8.11
N GLN A 185 16.33 -4.92 -7.99
CA GLN A 185 15.39 -5.59 -8.89
C GLN A 185 14.63 -4.51 -9.65
N ILE A 186 15.00 -4.29 -10.91
CA ILE A 186 14.54 -3.16 -11.72
C ILE A 186 13.74 -3.66 -12.93
N GLN A 187 12.46 -3.31 -12.99
CA GLN A 187 11.67 -3.48 -14.20
C GLN A 187 11.40 -2.12 -14.84
N ALA A 188 11.65 -2.02 -16.15
CA ALA A 188 11.35 -0.79 -16.88
C ALA A 188 9.85 -0.52 -16.87
N PHE A 189 9.45 0.74 -16.71
CA PHE A 189 8.05 1.17 -16.90
C PHE A 189 7.77 1.50 -18.37
N ASN A 190 6.50 1.50 -18.79
CA ASN A 190 6.09 1.60 -20.20
C ASN A 190 6.62 2.84 -20.94
N ASN A 191 6.93 3.92 -20.24
CA ASN A 191 7.52 5.15 -20.79
C ASN A 191 9.06 5.12 -20.86
N GLN A 192 9.72 4.20 -20.17
CA GLN A 192 11.17 4.08 -20.15
C GLN A 192 11.66 3.31 -21.37
N ILE A 193 12.66 3.88 -22.04
CA ILE A 193 13.37 3.25 -23.17
C ILE A 193 14.76 2.76 -22.75
N GLN A 194 15.17 3.05 -21.51
CA GLN A 194 16.42 2.64 -20.93
C GLN A 194 16.28 2.51 -19.41
N ILE A 195 16.80 1.43 -18.83
CA ILE A 195 17.03 1.29 -17.39
C ILE A 195 18.47 0.85 -17.13
N ASN A 196 19.00 1.22 -15.97
CA ASN A 196 20.40 0.96 -15.59
C ASN A 196 20.45 0.43 -14.15
N GLY A 197 21.16 -0.67 -13.92
CA GLY A 197 21.34 -1.33 -12.62
C GLY A 197 22.18 -0.50 -11.66
N GLY A 198 23.42 -0.23 -12.05
CA GLY A 198 24.32 0.61 -11.27
C GLY A 198 25.51 -0.19 -10.75
N PHE A 199 25.75 -0.19 -9.44
CA PHE A 199 26.67 -1.16 -8.84
C PHE A 199 25.87 -2.19 -8.06
N GLY A 200 26.33 -3.44 -8.04
CA GLY A 200 25.61 -4.55 -7.40
C GLY A 200 25.34 -5.64 -8.42
N ASP A 201 24.90 -6.80 -7.94
CA ASP A 201 24.41 -7.89 -8.79
C ASP A 201 22.90 -7.69 -9.01
N ASP A 202 22.53 -7.05 -10.12
CA ASP A 202 21.16 -6.55 -10.34
C ASP A 202 20.31 -7.52 -11.17
N ILE A 203 18.98 -7.39 -11.07
CA ILE A 203 18.02 -8.06 -11.97
C ILE A 203 17.28 -6.99 -12.77
N LEU A 204 17.50 -6.92 -14.08
CA LEU A 204 16.85 -5.96 -14.97
C LEU A 204 15.86 -6.66 -15.90
N LYS A 205 14.63 -6.16 -15.99
CA LYS A 205 13.61 -6.67 -16.92
C LYS A 205 13.03 -5.57 -17.82
N ALA A 206 13.00 -5.82 -19.12
CA ALA A 206 12.28 -4.96 -20.07
C ALA A 206 10.76 -5.12 -19.92
N SER A 207 10.01 -4.02 -20.06
CA SER A 207 8.54 -4.05 -20.17
C SER A 207 8.05 -4.04 -21.61
N LYS A 208 8.90 -3.67 -22.57
CA LYS A 208 8.57 -3.59 -23.99
C LYS A 208 9.80 -3.79 -24.88
N SER A 209 9.55 -4.14 -26.15
CA SER A 209 10.60 -4.22 -27.16
C SER A 209 11.28 -2.85 -27.36
N GLY A 210 12.59 -2.89 -27.63
CA GLY A 210 13.39 -1.68 -27.82
C GLY A 210 13.83 -0.98 -26.53
N THR A 211 13.53 -1.54 -25.35
CA THR A 211 14.09 -1.06 -24.08
C THR A 211 15.57 -1.46 -23.98
N THR A 212 16.44 -0.50 -23.66
CA THR A 212 17.87 -0.74 -23.40
C THR A 212 18.08 -1.09 -21.93
N LEU A 213 18.69 -2.24 -21.64
CA LEU A 213 18.96 -2.73 -20.28
C LEU A 213 20.47 -2.69 -20.02
N ASN A 214 20.92 -1.85 -19.10
CA ASN A 214 22.33 -1.72 -18.76
C ASN A 214 22.56 -2.24 -17.33
N GLY A 215 23.13 -3.43 -17.16
CA GLY A 215 23.45 -3.97 -15.83
C GLY A 215 24.47 -3.10 -15.07
N GLU A 216 25.50 -2.63 -15.78
CA GLU A 216 26.61 -1.85 -15.22
C GLU A 216 27.61 -2.69 -14.40
N MET A 217 27.90 -2.38 -13.14
CA MET A 217 28.96 -3.03 -12.34
C MET A 217 28.43 -4.12 -11.43
N GLY A 218 28.65 -5.39 -11.80
CA GLY A 218 28.38 -6.57 -10.99
C GLY A 218 28.04 -7.78 -11.86
N ASN A 219 27.45 -8.80 -11.27
CA ASN A 219 26.95 -9.99 -11.96
C ASN A 219 25.43 -9.86 -12.17
N ASP A 220 25.05 -9.17 -13.24
CA ASP A 220 23.64 -8.83 -13.47
C ASP A 220 22.88 -9.95 -14.23
N ILE A 221 21.60 -10.07 -13.92
CA ILE A 221 20.63 -10.89 -14.64
C ILE A 221 19.78 -9.96 -15.52
N ILE A 222 19.87 -10.13 -16.84
CA ILE A 222 19.14 -9.31 -17.82
C ILE A 222 18.04 -10.13 -18.50
N ILE A 223 16.80 -9.67 -18.39
CA ILE A 223 15.59 -10.31 -18.92
C ILE A 223 14.96 -9.40 -19.99
N GLY A 224 15.10 -9.80 -21.25
CA GLY A 224 14.60 -9.05 -22.43
C GLY A 224 13.15 -9.30 -22.79
#